data_AF-U5Q7P2-F1
#
_entry.id   AF-U5Q7P2-F1
#
_cell.length_a   1.000
_cell.length_b   1.000
_cell.length_c   1.000
_cell.angle_alpha   90.00
_cell.angle_beta   90.00
_cell.angle_gamma   90.00
#
_symmetry.space_group_name_H-M   'P 1'
#
loop_
_entity.id
_entity.type
_entity.pdbx_description
1 polymer ?
#
loop_
_entity_poly.entity_id
_entity_poly.type
_entity_poly.pdbx_seq_one_letter_code
_entity_poly.pdbx_strand_id
1 'polypeptide(L)'
;MAKKKIKNHLWLPINQWNLNEVFTTESISPISFYAIRGFGNPVNRNEGRFEDANYLVMFEEPVASEIIIEIYPELLDKTVLQDSKLGYYEYYKTIYLKKGHFKVHFENEVKLLEFLNQQFMLLEVKTVNKYKSESFIISENKPKQLRQVSYQQKILSEQSEKEPFFDKAFNQIKGLIYGYVVGSLGSLDENEQGLVSDLTKLKNTIGGVHTDIALSEQYSNFWLINVKKQIRDCEERYKKQFDNKTSDIFRTLTLRLQEVDNLNKMRCEEFSKQKSQNYKRDFETEQENLEQARREVYLYECKYNITPLKEEFEKIKQEEKERGEAKGKKREYYKKEENPEKFYRKQELKNEIEEFEKNDNEYKALKNNVYALEGRIKNFQQGGTQFDTSINEQFNRITEQLNDIVKKTNNYFLSKNNKDSELPDISIKIDLDSLTNFYFEKNQSYSNFSIQLPDVLSDKISKQEIELLNISLNSVLSFPQGRLGNYSEENVLKIIAEIGKHLPDSDLKNTLREYYLYRTAKSDNFVFPVNDILASIIIFLMKLQGHDQINKMLIAKSVKNKKVAFMLYGAYTGFANLPKTFTNLIFDSENHKLQYFIDNYLFNTLIKSKS
;
A
#
# COMPACT_ATOMS: atom_id res chain seq x y z
N MET A 1 -24.12 -18.97 52.08
CA MET A 1 -23.08 -19.38 51.11
C MET A 1 -22.24 -18.15 50.75
N ALA A 2 -20.96 -18.16 51.09
CA ALA A 2 -20.07 -17.03 50.84
C ALA A 2 -19.70 -16.96 49.35
N LYS A 3 -19.92 -15.81 48.68
CA LYS A 3 -19.40 -15.55 47.34
C LYS A 3 -17.87 -15.64 47.40
N LYS A 4 -17.29 -16.64 46.73
CA LYS A 4 -15.84 -16.80 46.61
C LYS A 4 -15.28 -15.53 45.97
N LYS A 5 -14.34 -14.85 46.63
CA LYS A 5 -13.74 -13.61 46.12
C LYS A 5 -12.90 -13.98 44.89
N ILE A 6 -13.22 -13.40 43.73
CA ILE A 6 -12.45 -13.60 42.48
C ILE A 6 -10.98 -13.23 42.76
N LYS A 7 -10.05 -14.07 42.30
CA LYS A 7 -8.61 -13.82 42.37
C LYS A 7 -8.22 -12.51 41.65
N ASN A 8 -7.00 -12.05 41.86
CA ASN A 8 -6.49 -10.82 41.24
C ASN A 8 -6.38 -10.90 39.70
N HIS A 9 -6.51 -12.07 39.07
CA HIS A 9 -6.51 -12.25 37.63
C HIS A 9 -7.15 -13.60 37.23
N LEU A 10 -7.53 -13.72 35.96
CA LEU A 10 -8.00 -14.95 35.32
C LEU A 10 -7.14 -15.27 34.08
N TRP A 11 -7.13 -16.53 33.68
CA TRP A 11 -6.29 -17.04 32.59
C TRP A 11 -7.13 -17.53 31.41
N LEU A 12 -6.84 -17.03 30.22
CA LEU A 12 -7.51 -17.38 28.96
C LEU A 12 -6.51 -18.03 27.98
N PRO A 13 -6.60 -19.34 27.72
CA PRO A 13 -5.76 -19.98 26.70
C PRO A 13 -6.12 -19.46 25.31
N ILE A 14 -5.11 -19.26 24.45
CA ILE A 14 -5.30 -18.75 23.09
C ILE A 14 -4.28 -19.39 22.14
N ASN A 15 -4.64 -19.59 20.88
CA ASN A 15 -3.67 -20.02 19.86
C ASN A 15 -3.04 -18.80 19.14
N GLN A 16 -1.99 -19.04 18.36
CA GLN A 16 -1.25 -17.97 17.69
C GLN A 16 -2.07 -17.20 16.64
N TRP A 17 -2.90 -17.89 15.85
CA TRP A 17 -3.73 -17.23 14.83
C TRP A 17 -4.77 -16.30 15.46
N ASN A 18 -5.35 -16.72 16.57
CA ASN A 18 -6.25 -15.89 17.36
C ASN A 18 -5.51 -14.71 17.97
N LEU A 19 -4.25 -14.89 18.40
CA LEU A 19 -3.46 -13.79 18.94
C LEU A 19 -3.23 -12.68 17.89
N ASN A 20 -2.99 -13.03 16.62
CA ASN A 20 -2.93 -12.05 15.52
C ASN A 20 -4.23 -11.26 15.39
N GLU A 21 -5.38 -11.92 15.48
CA GLU A 21 -6.70 -11.28 15.44
C GLU A 21 -6.93 -10.36 16.66
N VAL A 22 -6.46 -10.77 17.85
CA VAL A 22 -6.52 -9.95 19.07
C VAL A 22 -5.73 -8.65 18.89
N PHE A 23 -4.54 -8.68 18.28
CA PHE A 23 -3.76 -7.47 17.99
C PHE A 23 -4.14 -6.73 16.69
N THR A 24 -5.12 -7.27 15.97
CA THR A 24 -5.78 -6.59 14.85
C THR A 24 -6.97 -5.76 15.35
N THR A 25 -7.77 -6.32 16.26
CA THR A 25 -9.01 -5.71 16.76
C THR A 25 -8.87 -5.04 18.12
N GLU A 26 -7.81 -5.38 18.87
CA GLU A 26 -7.61 -5.01 20.28
C GLU A 26 -8.75 -5.52 21.19
N SER A 27 -9.32 -6.68 20.82
CA SER A 27 -10.49 -7.26 21.49
C SER A 27 -10.46 -8.79 21.44
N ILE A 28 -11.13 -9.43 22.39
CA ILE A 28 -11.35 -10.88 22.42
C ILE A 28 -12.83 -11.13 22.64
N SER A 29 -13.50 -11.75 21.67
CA SER A 29 -14.93 -12.07 21.74
C SER A 29 -15.22 -13.57 21.69
N PRO A 30 -16.41 -14.01 22.13
CA PRO A 30 -16.94 -15.33 21.79
C PRO A 30 -16.96 -15.58 20.28
N ILE A 31 -16.87 -16.85 19.87
CA ILE A 31 -16.73 -17.23 18.45
C ILE A 31 -17.98 -16.82 17.63
N SER A 32 -19.17 -16.98 18.20
CA SER A 32 -20.44 -16.64 17.56
C SER A 32 -20.54 -15.16 17.20
N PHE A 33 -19.83 -14.29 17.91
CA PHE A 33 -19.87 -12.84 17.67
C PHE A 33 -19.26 -12.49 16.32
N TYR A 34 -18.21 -13.19 15.87
CA TYR A 34 -17.52 -12.90 14.61
C TYR A 34 -18.41 -13.12 13.37
N ALA A 35 -19.45 -13.97 13.48
CA ALA A 35 -20.44 -14.14 12.42
C ALA A 35 -21.35 -12.92 12.27
N ILE A 36 -21.58 -12.17 13.35
CA ILE A 36 -22.60 -11.12 13.44
C ILE A 36 -21.98 -9.72 13.41
N ARG A 37 -20.90 -9.50 14.18
CA ARG A 37 -20.31 -8.16 14.40
C ARG A 37 -19.74 -7.53 13.13
N GLY A 38 -19.50 -8.33 12.10
CA GLY A 38 -19.18 -7.85 10.76
C GLY A 38 -17.74 -7.37 10.57
N PHE A 39 -16.83 -7.68 11.49
CA PHE A 39 -15.39 -7.42 11.37
C PHE A 39 -14.59 -8.46 12.16
N GLY A 40 -13.30 -8.57 11.82
CA GLY A 40 -12.42 -9.60 12.34
C GLY A 40 -12.67 -10.97 11.73
N ASN A 41 -11.66 -11.84 11.80
CA ASN A 41 -11.77 -13.18 11.26
C ASN A 41 -12.28 -14.17 12.32
N PRO A 42 -13.27 -15.02 12.00
CA PRO A 42 -13.58 -16.20 12.80
C PRO A 42 -12.45 -17.21 12.56
N VAL A 43 -11.26 -16.94 13.10
CA VAL A 43 -10.16 -17.89 13.06
C VAL A 43 -10.65 -19.15 13.77
N ASN A 44 -10.49 -20.30 13.12
CA ASN A 44 -10.95 -21.57 13.64
C ASN A 44 -10.20 -21.87 14.95
N ARG A 45 -10.88 -21.56 16.03
CA ARG A 45 -10.41 -21.63 17.41
C ARG A 45 -10.25 -23.10 17.86
N ASN A 46 -10.91 -24.04 17.15
CA ASN A 46 -11.09 -25.47 17.43
C ASN A 46 -9.82 -26.36 17.54
N GLU A 47 -8.86 -26.02 18.39
CA GLU A 47 -7.95 -27.01 19.01
C GLU A 47 -8.60 -27.68 20.24
N GLY A 48 -9.94 -27.62 20.34
CA GLY A 48 -10.78 -28.65 20.96
C GLY A 48 -10.69 -28.85 22.48
N ARG A 49 -9.88 -28.06 23.22
CA ARG A 49 -9.66 -28.29 24.67
C ARG A 49 -10.40 -27.35 25.62
N PHE A 50 -10.72 -26.12 25.20
CA PHE A 50 -11.15 -25.04 26.12
C PHE A 50 -12.22 -24.09 25.58
N GLU A 51 -12.97 -24.45 24.55
CA GLU A 51 -13.75 -23.46 23.78
C GLU A 51 -15.26 -23.65 23.84
N ASP A 52 -15.94 -22.50 23.86
CA ASP A 52 -17.38 -22.40 23.73
C ASP A 52 -17.73 -21.37 22.63
N ALA A 53 -18.79 -21.63 21.86
CA ALA A 53 -19.20 -20.74 20.78
C ALA A 53 -19.68 -19.38 21.30
N ASN A 54 -20.33 -19.36 22.47
CA ASN A 54 -21.08 -18.25 23.03
C ASN A 54 -20.42 -17.63 24.27
N TYR A 55 -19.44 -18.32 24.86
CA TYR A 55 -18.72 -17.83 26.05
C TYR A 55 -17.20 -17.88 25.86
N LEU A 56 -16.50 -16.92 26.47
CA LEU A 56 -15.08 -17.03 26.76
C LEU A 56 -14.89 -17.85 28.03
N VAL A 57 -14.04 -18.87 27.97
CA VAL A 57 -13.74 -19.76 29.09
C VAL A 57 -12.43 -19.37 29.74
N MET A 58 -12.46 -19.02 31.03
CA MET A 58 -11.30 -18.54 31.78
C MET A 58 -11.07 -19.34 33.07
N PHE A 59 -9.82 -19.38 33.54
CA PHE A 59 -9.41 -20.21 34.68
C PHE A 59 -8.78 -19.39 35.82
N GLU A 60 -8.92 -19.85 37.07
CA GLU A 60 -8.27 -19.23 38.25
C GLU A 60 -6.77 -19.51 38.35
N GLU A 61 -6.30 -20.51 37.61
CA GLU A 61 -4.91 -20.96 37.56
C GLU A 61 -4.51 -21.15 36.10
N PRO A 62 -3.24 -20.94 35.75
CA PRO A 62 -2.77 -21.15 34.39
C PRO A 62 -2.97 -22.62 33.98
N VAL A 63 -3.52 -22.84 32.79
CA VAL A 63 -3.69 -24.17 32.18
C VAL A 63 -2.60 -24.42 31.14
N ALA A 64 -2.31 -25.68 30.84
CA ALA A 64 -1.32 -26.02 29.82
C ALA A 64 -1.74 -25.51 28.43
N SER A 65 -1.00 -24.52 27.91
CA SER A 65 -1.17 -23.94 26.58
C SER A 65 0.16 -23.33 26.09
N GLU A 66 0.36 -23.26 24.77
CA GLU A 66 1.53 -22.60 24.18
C GLU A 66 1.51 -21.08 24.39
N ILE A 67 0.30 -20.50 24.46
CA ILE A 67 0.08 -19.08 24.69
C ILE A 67 -1.14 -18.92 25.61
N ILE A 68 -0.98 -18.15 26.69
CA ILE A 68 -2.06 -17.88 27.63
C ILE A 68 -2.11 -16.40 27.99
N ILE A 69 -3.30 -15.84 28.07
CA ILE A 69 -3.51 -14.43 28.42
C ILE A 69 -3.95 -14.35 29.88
N GLU A 70 -3.18 -13.65 30.69
CA GLU A 70 -3.53 -13.21 32.04
C GLU A 70 -4.40 -11.94 31.92
N ILE A 71 -5.62 -11.98 32.42
CA ILE A 71 -6.62 -10.90 32.29
C ILE A 71 -6.95 -10.38 33.69
N TYR A 72 -6.83 -9.06 33.87
CA TYR A 72 -7.17 -8.42 35.13
C TYR A 72 -8.68 -8.10 35.24
N PRO A 73 -9.28 -8.20 36.45
CA PRO A 73 -10.71 -7.97 36.67
C PRO A 73 -11.22 -6.62 36.18
N GLU A 74 -10.36 -5.62 36.02
CA GLU A 74 -10.67 -4.29 35.50
C GLU A 74 -11.13 -4.31 34.03
N LEU A 75 -10.82 -5.36 33.28
CA LEU A 75 -11.31 -5.57 31.91
C LEU A 75 -12.62 -6.37 31.85
N LEU A 76 -13.10 -6.87 32.99
CA LEU A 76 -14.22 -7.80 33.06
C LEU A 76 -15.43 -7.15 33.72
N ASP A 77 -16.58 -7.30 33.09
CA ASP A 77 -17.86 -7.03 33.76
C ASP A 77 -18.21 -8.21 34.69
N LYS A 78 -18.18 -7.95 36.00
CA LYS A 78 -18.44 -8.97 37.02
C LYS A 78 -19.89 -9.45 37.03
N THR A 79 -20.83 -8.70 36.45
CA THR A 79 -22.25 -9.09 36.41
C THR A 79 -22.52 -10.22 35.43
N VAL A 80 -21.68 -10.35 34.40
CA VAL A 80 -21.82 -11.34 33.32
C VAL A 80 -20.85 -12.52 33.45
N LEU A 81 -19.92 -12.45 34.40
CA LEU A 81 -18.96 -13.51 34.71
C LEU A 81 -19.61 -14.59 35.58
N GLN A 82 -19.74 -15.80 35.06
CA GLN A 82 -20.42 -16.91 35.72
C GLN A 82 -19.42 -18.00 36.13
N ASP A 83 -19.45 -18.42 37.40
CA ASP A 83 -18.67 -19.57 37.88
C ASP A 83 -19.40 -20.86 37.48
N SER A 84 -18.75 -21.69 36.65
CA SER A 84 -19.33 -22.96 36.20
C SER A 84 -19.43 -23.99 37.32
N LYS A 85 -18.79 -23.75 38.48
CA LYS A 85 -18.58 -24.69 39.59
C LYS A 85 -17.73 -25.92 39.21
N LEU A 86 -17.26 -25.99 37.96
CA LEU A 86 -16.39 -27.04 37.41
C LEU A 86 -14.92 -26.56 37.32
N GLY A 87 -14.60 -25.44 37.96
CA GLY A 87 -13.24 -24.90 38.02
C GLY A 87 -12.88 -23.96 36.87
N TYR A 88 -13.87 -23.38 36.18
CA TYR A 88 -13.68 -22.33 35.19
C TYR A 88 -14.81 -21.29 35.26
N TYR A 89 -14.59 -20.14 34.63
CA TYR A 89 -15.57 -19.08 34.48
C TYR A 89 -16.00 -18.96 33.02
N GLU A 90 -17.29 -18.68 32.82
CA GLU A 90 -17.89 -18.36 31.53
C GLU A 90 -18.17 -16.86 31.46
N TYR A 91 -17.82 -16.23 30.34
CA TYR A 91 -18.01 -14.79 30.11
C TYR A 91 -18.58 -14.54 28.71
N TYR A 92 -19.77 -13.94 28.62
CA TYR A 92 -20.52 -13.75 27.37
C TYR A 92 -20.40 -12.34 26.77
N LYS A 93 -19.36 -11.58 27.12
CA LYS A 93 -19.07 -10.27 26.52
C LYS A 93 -17.70 -10.28 25.83
N THR A 94 -17.46 -9.24 25.04
CA THR A 94 -16.13 -8.96 24.49
C THR A 94 -15.22 -8.36 25.56
N ILE A 95 -13.98 -8.83 25.61
CA ILE A 95 -12.91 -8.26 26.42
C ILE A 95 -12.13 -7.29 25.55
N TYR A 96 -12.18 -6.00 25.88
CA TYR A 96 -11.41 -4.96 25.20
C TYR A 96 -10.06 -4.78 25.89
N LEU A 97 -8.96 -4.85 25.13
CA LEU A 97 -7.64 -4.78 25.75
C LEU A 97 -7.27 -3.35 26.15
N LYS A 98 -6.79 -3.20 27.39
CA LYS A 98 -6.20 -1.95 27.87
C LYS A 98 -4.77 -2.20 28.33
N LYS A 99 -3.87 -1.29 27.96
CA LYS A 99 -2.47 -1.37 28.38
C LYS A 99 -2.35 -1.45 29.91
N GLY A 100 -1.53 -2.36 30.40
CA GLY A 100 -1.33 -2.63 31.82
C GLY A 100 -2.45 -3.43 32.51
N HIS A 101 -3.46 -3.92 31.78
CA HIS A 101 -4.57 -4.69 32.36
C HIS A 101 -4.65 -6.15 31.85
N PHE A 102 -3.63 -6.59 31.13
CA PHE A 102 -3.46 -7.97 30.71
C PHE A 102 -1.97 -8.26 30.47
N LYS A 103 -1.63 -9.56 30.42
CA LYS A 103 -0.31 -10.03 29.97
C LYS A 103 -0.47 -11.26 29.08
N VAL A 104 0.37 -11.38 28.06
CA VAL A 104 0.47 -12.53 27.17
C VAL A 104 1.70 -13.32 27.55
N HIS A 105 1.48 -14.55 27.99
CA HIS A 105 2.51 -15.48 28.38
C HIS A 105 2.74 -16.47 27.25
N PHE A 106 3.97 -16.52 26.74
CA PHE A 106 4.43 -17.49 25.75
C PHE A 106 5.12 -18.64 26.45
N GLU A 107 4.99 -19.87 25.93
CA GLU A 107 5.66 -21.05 26.51
C GLU A 107 7.19 -20.89 26.51
N ASN A 108 7.75 -20.29 25.46
CA ASN A 108 9.19 -20.13 25.30
C ASN A 108 9.50 -18.96 24.35
N GLU A 109 10.77 -18.59 24.25
CA GLU A 109 11.24 -17.51 23.37
C GLU A 109 11.01 -17.81 21.88
N VAL A 110 11.08 -19.08 21.46
CA VAL A 110 10.83 -19.48 20.07
C VAL A 110 9.41 -19.10 19.65
N LYS A 111 8.40 -19.38 20.47
CA LYS A 111 7.00 -19.02 20.20
C LYS A 111 6.78 -17.51 20.13
N LEU A 112 7.45 -16.75 20.99
CA LEU A 112 7.44 -15.28 20.93
C LEU A 112 8.05 -14.80 19.61
N LEU A 113 9.21 -15.32 19.20
CA LEU A 113 9.85 -14.93 17.95
C LEU A 113 9.03 -15.34 16.71
N GLU A 114 8.40 -16.51 16.71
CA GLU A 114 7.47 -16.95 15.67
C GLU A 114 6.31 -15.95 15.51
N PHE A 115 5.68 -15.57 16.62
CA PHE A 115 4.62 -14.56 16.61
C PHE A 115 5.14 -13.21 16.09
N LEU A 116 6.30 -12.75 16.59
CA LEU A 116 6.89 -11.47 16.21
C LEU A 116 7.33 -11.41 14.74
N ASN A 117 7.68 -12.54 14.12
CA ASN A 117 8.03 -12.61 12.70
C ASN A 117 6.79 -12.61 11.81
N GLN A 118 5.72 -13.31 12.22
CA GLN A 118 4.47 -13.35 11.46
C GLN A 118 3.80 -11.97 11.36
N GLN A 119 3.71 -11.23 12.47
CA GLN A 119 3.13 -9.88 12.47
C GLN A 119 3.85 -8.90 11.52
N PHE A 120 5.12 -9.12 11.19
CA PHE A 120 5.84 -8.25 10.27
C PHE A 120 5.28 -8.34 8.85
N MET A 121 4.76 -9.52 8.49
CA MET A 121 4.21 -9.80 7.17
C MET A 121 2.72 -9.44 7.05
N LEU A 122 2.01 -9.22 8.16
CA LEU A 122 0.56 -8.99 8.19
C LEU A 122 0.24 -7.50 8.38
N LEU A 123 -0.42 -6.89 7.39
CA LEU A 123 -0.76 -5.46 7.41
C LEU A 123 -1.91 -5.13 8.38
N GLU A 124 -2.69 -6.12 8.78
CA GLU A 124 -3.84 -5.96 9.66
C GLU A 124 -3.43 -5.89 11.14
N VAL A 125 -2.34 -6.58 11.49
CA VAL A 125 -1.80 -6.70 12.86
C VAL A 125 -1.03 -5.44 13.24
N LYS A 126 -1.72 -4.51 13.91
CA LYS A 126 -1.27 -3.12 14.07
C LYS A 126 -0.92 -2.70 15.50
N THR A 127 -1.41 -3.41 16.53
CA THR A 127 -1.25 -2.95 17.92
C THR A 127 -0.13 -3.65 18.68
N VAL A 128 0.67 -4.53 18.07
CA VAL A 128 1.70 -5.29 18.81
C VAL A 128 2.74 -4.37 19.45
N ASN A 129 3.22 -3.37 18.71
CA ASN A 129 4.24 -2.43 19.21
C ASN A 129 3.76 -1.62 20.43
N LYS A 130 2.44 -1.41 20.57
CA LYS A 130 1.82 -0.77 21.74
C LYS A 130 1.99 -1.59 23.03
N TYR A 131 2.00 -2.92 22.92
CA TYR A 131 1.96 -3.84 24.08
C TYR A 131 3.24 -4.63 24.31
N LYS A 132 4.08 -4.81 23.28
CA LYS A 132 5.23 -5.72 23.30
C LYS A 132 6.17 -5.50 24.51
N SER A 133 6.42 -4.26 24.90
CA SER A 133 7.38 -3.93 25.97
C SER A 133 6.90 -4.28 27.38
N GLU A 134 5.59 -4.31 27.61
CA GLU A 134 5.02 -4.39 28.97
C GLU A 134 4.15 -5.63 29.19
N SER A 135 3.58 -6.17 28.12
CA SER A 135 2.57 -7.23 28.22
C SER A 135 3.09 -8.60 27.84
N PHE A 136 4.25 -8.74 27.19
CA PHE A 136 4.73 -10.04 26.71
C PHE A 136 5.72 -10.67 27.69
N ILE A 137 5.45 -11.90 28.11
CA ILE A 137 6.23 -12.64 29.11
C ILE A 137 6.57 -14.02 28.57
N ILE A 138 7.78 -14.50 28.90
CA ILE A 138 8.17 -15.91 28.70
C ILE A 138 7.87 -16.67 29.99
N SER A 139 7.09 -17.75 29.88
CA SER A 139 6.68 -18.55 31.02
C SER A 139 7.86 -19.36 31.55
N GLU A 140 8.34 -19.05 32.75
CA GLU A 140 9.48 -19.78 33.36
C GLU A 140 9.10 -21.17 33.89
N ASN A 141 7.81 -21.43 34.12
CA ASN A 141 7.31 -22.69 34.67
C ASN A 141 6.16 -23.27 33.83
N LYS A 142 6.27 -24.54 33.43
CA LYS A 142 5.18 -25.23 32.73
C LYS A 142 3.99 -25.48 33.68
N PRO A 143 2.76 -25.11 33.31
CA PRO A 143 1.57 -25.43 34.08
C PRO A 143 1.43 -26.94 34.26
N LYS A 144 1.17 -27.40 35.49
CA LYS A 144 1.10 -28.84 35.82
C LYS A 144 -0.27 -29.47 35.52
N GLN A 145 -1.33 -28.68 35.30
CA GLN A 145 -2.70 -29.17 35.17
C GLN A 145 -3.21 -29.09 33.72
N LEU A 146 -3.54 -30.26 33.16
CA LEU A 146 -4.42 -30.38 32.01
C LEU A 146 -5.87 -30.31 32.52
N ARG A 147 -6.62 -29.30 32.12
CA ARG A 147 -8.08 -29.25 32.33
C ARG A 147 -8.77 -29.61 31.03
N GLN A 148 -9.85 -30.37 31.09
CA GLN A 148 -10.76 -30.58 29.96
C GLN A 148 -12.08 -29.88 30.29
N VAL A 149 -12.59 -29.09 29.35
CA VAL A 149 -13.88 -28.43 29.47
C VAL A 149 -14.89 -29.24 28.65
N SER A 150 -15.96 -29.72 29.30
CA SER A 150 -17.06 -30.40 28.60
C SER A 150 -17.95 -29.37 27.92
N TYR A 151 -18.01 -29.39 26.60
CA TYR A 151 -18.79 -28.44 25.80
C TYR A 151 -20.29 -28.76 25.83
N GLN A 152 -21.11 -27.73 26.01
CA GLN A 152 -22.56 -27.79 25.79
C GLN A 152 -23.02 -26.49 25.13
N GLN A 153 -23.58 -26.58 23.93
CA GLN A 153 -24.12 -25.42 23.23
C GLN A 153 -25.29 -24.84 24.02
N LYS A 154 -25.09 -23.71 24.70
CA LYS A 154 -26.16 -22.98 25.42
C LYS A 154 -26.81 -21.95 24.51
N ILE A 155 -28.12 -21.76 24.69
CA ILE A 155 -28.90 -20.72 24.01
C ILE A 155 -28.53 -19.36 24.63
N LEU A 156 -28.28 -18.36 23.77
CA LEU A 156 -27.99 -16.98 24.18
C LEU A 156 -29.25 -16.33 24.80
N SER A 157 -29.06 -15.49 25.81
CA SER A 157 -30.12 -14.59 26.29
C SER A 157 -30.25 -13.37 25.36
N GLU A 158 -31.41 -12.70 25.33
CA GLU A 158 -31.59 -11.46 24.54
C GLU A 158 -30.51 -10.39 24.83
N GLN A 159 -30.05 -10.29 26.07
CA GLN A 159 -28.96 -9.37 26.44
C GLN A 159 -27.64 -9.73 25.76
N SER A 160 -27.33 -11.03 25.67
CA SER A 160 -26.14 -11.51 24.97
C SER A 160 -26.23 -11.43 23.44
N GLU A 161 -27.44 -11.33 22.87
CA GLU A 161 -27.63 -11.15 21.42
C GLU A 161 -27.31 -9.73 20.93
N LYS A 162 -27.38 -8.71 21.80
CA LYS A 162 -27.03 -7.32 21.46
C LYS A 162 -25.53 -7.04 21.46
N GLU A 163 -24.73 -7.83 22.19
CA GLU A 163 -23.29 -7.61 22.37
C GLU A 163 -22.48 -7.59 21.05
N PRO A 164 -22.72 -8.47 20.06
CA PRO A 164 -22.03 -8.37 18.76
C PRO A 164 -22.31 -7.06 18.01
N PHE A 165 -23.47 -6.45 18.21
CA PHE A 165 -23.83 -5.18 17.59
C PHE A 165 -23.21 -3.98 18.33
N PHE A 166 -23.05 -4.10 19.65
CA PHE A 166 -22.25 -3.18 20.44
C PHE A 166 -20.79 -3.18 19.96
N ASP A 167 -20.19 -4.37 19.77
CA ASP A 167 -18.85 -4.52 19.19
C ASP A 167 -18.72 -3.79 17.85
N LYS A 168 -19.73 -3.93 16.98
CA LYS A 168 -19.77 -3.26 15.68
C LYS A 168 -19.80 -1.74 15.84
N ALA A 169 -20.67 -1.21 16.69
CA ALA A 169 -20.78 0.21 16.97
C ALA A 169 -19.48 0.79 17.57
N PHE A 170 -18.92 0.10 18.57
CA PHE A 170 -17.65 0.48 19.18
C PHE A 170 -16.50 0.47 18.16
N ASN A 171 -16.42 -0.56 17.30
CA ASN A 171 -15.39 -0.63 16.26
C ASN A 171 -15.46 0.54 15.26
N GLN A 172 -16.67 1.00 14.88
CA GLN A 172 -16.83 2.15 14.00
C GLN A 172 -16.46 3.47 14.67
N ILE A 173 -16.90 3.68 15.91
CA ILE A 173 -16.56 4.89 16.67
C ILE A 173 -15.05 4.93 16.95
N LYS A 174 -14.45 3.80 17.32
CA LYS A 174 -13.00 3.68 17.49
C LYS A 174 -12.27 3.99 16.17
N GLY A 175 -12.74 3.44 15.05
CA GLY A 175 -12.19 3.73 13.73
C GLY A 175 -12.24 5.23 13.38
N LEU A 176 -13.37 5.87 13.65
CA LEU A 176 -13.59 7.31 13.49
C LEU A 176 -12.58 8.13 14.30
N ILE A 177 -12.40 7.82 15.58
CA ILE A 177 -11.46 8.50 16.48
C ILE A 177 -10.03 8.34 15.98
N TYR A 178 -9.61 7.12 15.64
CA TYR A 178 -8.27 6.87 15.09
C TYR A 178 -8.06 7.59 13.74
N GLY A 179 -9.08 7.62 12.88
CA GLY A 179 -9.06 8.37 11.63
C GLY A 179 -8.89 9.87 11.85
N TYR A 180 -9.60 10.43 12.82
CA TYR A 180 -9.48 11.84 13.21
C TYR A 180 -8.10 12.17 13.80
N VAL A 181 -7.54 11.30 14.65
CA VAL A 181 -6.19 11.47 15.21
C VAL A 181 -5.12 11.40 14.11
N VAL A 182 -5.15 10.36 13.26
CA VAL A 182 -4.21 10.22 12.14
C VAL A 182 -4.29 11.43 11.22
N GLY A 183 -5.51 11.86 10.88
CA GLY A 183 -5.69 13.08 10.10
C GLY A 183 -5.24 14.34 10.81
N SER A 184 -5.29 14.39 12.14
CA SER A 184 -4.79 15.52 12.91
C SER A 184 -3.27 15.61 12.89
N LEU A 185 -2.59 14.47 13.10
CA LEU A 185 -1.14 14.38 13.03
C LEU A 185 -0.63 14.68 11.60
N GLY A 186 -1.37 14.25 10.58
CA GLY A 186 -1.03 14.46 9.18
C GLY A 186 -1.48 15.79 8.58
N SER A 187 -2.29 16.59 9.31
CA SER A 187 -2.74 17.90 8.85
C SER A 187 -1.58 18.89 8.88
N LEU A 188 -1.52 19.76 7.88
CA LEU A 188 -0.46 20.72 7.69
C LEU A 188 -1.04 22.13 7.74
N ASP A 189 -0.27 23.08 8.26
CA ASP A 189 -0.64 24.49 8.12
C ASP A 189 -0.58 24.96 6.65
N GLU A 190 -1.06 26.17 6.38
CA GLU A 190 -1.13 26.69 5.00
C GLU A 190 0.22 26.75 4.29
N ASN A 191 1.28 27.13 5.02
CA ASN A 191 2.61 27.24 4.45
C ASN A 191 3.24 25.85 4.25
N GLU A 192 3.03 24.93 5.19
CA GLU A 192 3.50 23.54 5.12
C GLU A 192 2.82 22.79 3.98
N GLN A 193 1.49 22.91 3.88
CA GLN A 193 0.68 22.32 2.81
C GLN A 193 1.09 22.91 1.45
N GLY A 194 1.38 24.21 1.40
CA GLY A 194 1.90 24.87 0.21
C GLY A 194 3.22 24.24 -0.28
N LEU A 195 4.18 24.00 0.63
CA LEU A 195 5.44 23.35 0.28
C LEU A 195 5.24 21.92 -0.24
N VAL A 196 4.43 21.10 0.44
CA VAL A 196 4.16 19.72 0.02
C VAL A 196 3.45 19.67 -1.34
N SER A 197 2.49 20.58 -1.57
CA SER A 197 1.83 20.76 -2.85
C SER A 197 2.83 21.11 -3.95
N ASP A 198 3.71 22.09 -3.71
CA ASP A 198 4.67 22.56 -4.71
C ASP A 198 5.71 21.49 -5.05
N LEU A 199 6.21 20.74 -4.06
CA LEU A 199 7.08 19.58 -4.30
C LEU A 199 6.37 18.48 -5.11
N THR A 200 5.08 18.26 -4.88
CA THR A 200 4.28 17.29 -5.64
C THR A 200 4.06 17.75 -7.08
N LYS A 201 3.77 19.04 -7.29
CA LYS A 201 3.66 19.65 -8.63
C LYS A 201 4.98 19.61 -9.38
N LEU A 202 6.10 19.88 -8.71
CA LEU A 202 7.44 19.77 -9.29
C LEU A 202 7.72 18.35 -9.77
N LYS A 203 7.43 17.34 -8.93
CA LYS A 203 7.56 15.93 -9.30
C LYS A 203 6.72 15.56 -10.53
N ASN A 204 5.46 15.97 -10.55
CA ASN A 204 4.57 15.70 -11.68
C ASN A 204 5.03 16.41 -12.97
N THR A 205 5.49 17.66 -12.86
CA THR A 205 6.03 18.42 -13.99
C THR A 205 7.25 17.74 -14.58
N ILE A 206 8.20 17.29 -13.73
CA ILE A 206 9.41 16.59 -14.18
C ILE A 206 9.07 15.25 -14.84
N GLY A 207 8.08 14.51 -14.32
CA GLY A 207 7.59 13.29 -14.98
C GLY A 207 6.95 13.56 -16.34
N GLY A 208 6.22 14.68 -16.47
CA GLY A 208 5.71 15.16 -17.77
C GLY A 208 6.83 15.47 -18.75
N VAL A 209 7.84 16.23 -18.32
CA VAL A 209 9.02 16.56 -19.13
C VAL A 209 9.77 15.31 -19.60
N HIS A 210 9.91 14.29 -18.74
CA HIS A 210 10.53 13.03 -19.14
C HIS A 210 9.79 12.37 -20.32
N THR A 211 8.45 12.37 -20.25
CA THR A 211 7.59 11.85 -21.31
C THR A 211 7.70 12.70 -22.58
N ASP A 212 7.67 14.03 -22.45
CA ASP A 212 7.78 14.96 -23.57
C ASP A 212 9.13 14.82 -24.30
N ILE A 213 10.24 14.69 -23.57
CA ILE A 213 11.57 14.47 -24.16
C ILE A 213 11.62 13.13 -24.88
N ALA A 214 11.06 12.06 -24.29
CA ALA A 214 11.05 10.75 -24.92
C ALA A 214 10.29 10.75 -26.25
N LEU A 215 9.19 11.50 -26.35
CA LEU A 215 8.32 11.57 -27.54
C LEU A 215 8.74 12.63 -28.56
N SER A 216 9.45 13.69 -28.13
CA SER A 216 9.88 14.78 -29.01
C SER A 216 11.17 14.44 -29.74
N GLU A 217 11.23 14.80 -31.02
CA GLU A 217 12.45 14.80 -31.84
C GLU A 217 12.99 16.22 -32.05
N GLN A 218 12.27 17.24 -31.56
CA GLN A 218 12.65 18.64 -31.66
C GLN A 218 13.14 19.17 -30.31
N TYR A 219 14.24 19.91 -30.37
CA TYR A 219 14.80 20.54 -29.17
C TYR A 219 13.99 21.77 -28.76
N SER A 220 13.65 21.82 -27.48
CA SER A 220 13.11 23.00 -26.80
C SER A 220 13.70 23.08 -25.41
N ASN A 221 14.12 24.27 -24.98
CA ASN A 221 14.63 24.53 -23.64
C ASN A 221 13.58 25.17 -22.70
N PHE A 222 12.38 25.42 -23.20
CA PHE A 222 11.34 26.15 -22.47
C PHE A 222 10.94 25.43 -21.17
N TRP A 223 10.90 24.09 -21.21
CA TRP A 223 10.60 23.26 -20.04
C TRP A 223 11.61 23.49 -18.91
N LEU A 224 12.91 23.66 -19.22
CA LEU A 224 13.96 23.84 -18.22
C LEU A 224 13.77 25.17 -17.46
N ILE A 225 13.36 26.22 -18.17
CA ILE A 225 13.08 27.54 -17.57
C ILE A 225 11.92 27.41 -16.57
N ASN A 226 10.83 26.73 -16.96
CA ASN A 226 9.67 26.52 -16.09
C ASN A 226 10.04 25.68 -14.86
N VAL A 227 10.72 24.54 -15.04
CA VAL A 227 11.13 23.67 -13.93
C VAL A 227 12.11 24.39 -12.99
N LYS A 228 13.08 25.16 -13.51
CA LYS A 228 13.99 25.98 -12.68
C LYS A 228 13.26 27.03 -11.85
N LYS A 229 12.18 27.62 -12.37
CA LYS A 229 11.33 28.51 -11.59
C LYS A 229 10.65 27.75 -10.45
N GLN A 230 10.02 26.61 -10.74
CA GLN A 230 9.37 25.79 -9.71
C GLN A 230 10.35 25.32 -8.62
N ILE A 231 11.59 24.95 -9.00
CA ILE A 231 12.65 24.59 -8.04
C ILE A 231 12.95 25.76 -7.10
N ARG A 232 13.11 26.97 -7.62
CA ARG A 232 13.35 28.17 -6.80
C ARG A 232 12.19 28.46 -5.86
N ASP A 233 10.96 28.39 -6.36
CA ASP A 233 9.75 28.60 -5.55
C ASP A 233 9.68 27.56 -4.41
N CYS A 234 9.98 26.28 -4.70
CA CYS A 234 10.08 25.22 -3.69
C CYS A 234 11.20 25.49 -2.68
N GLU A 235 12.38 25.91 -3.15
CA GLU A 235 13.54 26.18 -2.30
C GLU A 235 13.27 27.35 -1.34
N GLU A 236 12.63 28.42 -1.81
CA GLU A 236 12.25 29.57 -0.98
C GLU A 236 11.25 29.19 0.10
N ARG A 237 10.20 28.41 -0.25
CA ARG A 237 9.26 27.91 0.76
C ARG A 237 9.91 26.93 1.73
N TYR A 238 10.83 26.10 1.24
CA TYR A 238 11.59 25.19 2.09
C TYR A 238 12.42 25.98 3.11
N LYS A 239 13.16 27.02 2.69
CA LYS A 239 13.93 27.87 3.61
C LYS A 239 13.05 28.48 4.71
N LYS A 240 11.84 28.95 4.35
CA LYS A 240 10.89 29.52 5.32
C LYS A 240 10.46 28.52 6.39
N GLN A 241 10.37 27.23 6.07
CA GLN A 241 9.91 26.18 6.99
C GLN A 241 11.01 25.53 7.82
N PHE A 242 12.26 25.61 7.37
CA PHE A 242 13.39 24.89 7.97
C PHE A 242 14.48 25.86 8.46
N ASP A 243 14.09 26.97 9.10
CA ASP A 243 15.00 27.95 9.70
C ASP A 243 16.08 28.48 8.75
N ASN A 244 15.68 28.81 7.51
CA ASN A 244 16.57 29.25 6.42
C ASN A 244 17.63 28.23 5.98
N LYS A 245 17.55 26.98 6.41
CA LYS A 245 18.44 25.92 5.92
C LYS A 245 18.08 25.59 4.47
N THR A 246 19.09 25.58 3.60
CA THR A 246 18.96 25.14 2.22
C THR A 246 19.24 23.65 2.12
N SER A 247 18.49 22.95 1.26
CA SER A 247 18.80 21.57 0.90
C SER A 247 19.69 21.55 -0.35
N ASP A 248 20.86 20.91 -0.27
CA ASP A 248 21.76 20.71 -1.42
C ASP A 248 21.08 19.95 -2.58
N ILE A 249 19.96 19.28 -2.28
CA ILE A 249 19.12 18.60 -3.25
C ILE A 249 18.64 19.56 -4.33
N PHE A 250 18.17 20.78 -4.01
CA PHE A 250 17.65 21.71 -5.02
C PHE A 250 18.73 22.16 -6.01
N ARG A 251 19.96 22.40 -5.52
CA ARG A 251 21.12 22.70 -6.36
C ARG A 251 21.46 21.50 -7.25
N THR A 252 21.45 20.30 -6.69
CA THR A 252 21.80 19.08 -7.45
C THR A 252 20.75 18.77 -8.51
N LEU A 253 19.46 18.94 -8.21
CA LEU A 253 18.37 18.83 -9.18
C LEU A 253 18.57 19.79 -10.35
N THR A 254 18.93 21.04 -10.07
CA THR A 254 19.19 22.05 -11.10
C THR A 254 20.33 21.63 -12.02
N LEU A 255 21.45 21.14 -11.47
CA LEU A 255 22.60 20.68 -12.24
C LEU A 255 22.26 19.46 -13.12
N ARG A 256 21.53 18.48 -12.56
CA ARG A 256 21.10 17.30 -13.32
C ARG A 256 20.14 17.66 -14.46
N LEU A 257 19.22 18.58 -14.23
CA LEU A 257 18.29 19.03 -15.28
C LEU A 257 19.02 19.80 -16.40
N GLN A 258 20.08 20.53 -16.08
CA GLN A 258 20.95 21.13 -17.11
C GLN A 258 21.67 20.07 -17.93
N GLU A 259 22.13 18.99 -17.29
CA GLU A 259 22.74 17.87 -18.00
C GLU A 259 21.73 17.15 -18.92
N VAL A 260 20.49 16.96 -18.45
CA VAL A 260 19.40 16.44 -19.29
C VAL A 260 19.16 17.33 -20.51
N ASP A 261 19.17 18.65 -20.35
CA ASP A 261 18.99 19.59 -21.47
C ASP A 261 20.13 19.49 -22.50
N ASN A 262 21.38 19.39 -22.03
CA ASN A 262 22.54 19.19 -22.89
C ASN A 262 22.43 17.86 -23.69
N LEU A 263 22.11 16.77 -22.99
CA LEU A 263 21.92 15.45 -23.63
C LEU A 263 20.76 15.47 -24.62
N ASN A 264 19.65 16.13 -24.27
CA ASN A 264 18.49 16.25 -25.16
C ASN A 264 18.81 17.07 -26.41
N LYS A 265 19.63 18.12 -26.29
CA LYS A 265 20.12 18.87 -27.45
C LYS A 265 20.92 17.96 -28.40
N MET A 266 21.88 17.20 -27.86
CA MET A 266 22.68 16.26 -28.65
C MET A 266 21.82 15.16 -29.30
N ARG A 267 20.81 14.66 -28.58
CA ARG A 267 19.81 13.71 -29.09
C ARG A 267 19.02 14.27 -30.27
N CYS A 268 18.51 15.50 -30.18
CA CYS A 268 17.74 16.13 -31.25
C CYS A 268 18.61 16.46 -32.48
N GLU A 269 19.88 16.84 -32.26
CA GLU A 269 20.85 17.03 -33.35
C GLU A 269 21.09 15.70 -34.09
N GLU A 270 21.18 14.58 -33.38
CA GLU A 270 21.35 13.26 -33.99
C GLU A 270 20.10 12.82 -34.78
N PHE A 271 18.90 13.04 -34.26
CA PHE A 271 17.67 12.80 -35.04
C PHE A 271 17.60 13.65 -36.30
N SER A 272 18.03 14.91 -36.22
CA SER A 272 18.08 15.80 -37.38
C SER A 272 19.04 15.26 -38.45
N LYS A 273 20.18 14.68 -38.05
CA LYS A 273 21.08 13.97 -38.97
C LYS A 273 20.43 12.73 -39.58
N GLN A 274 19.82 11.88 -38.75
CA GLN A 274 19.15 10.64 -39.20
C GLN A 274 18.07 10.91 -40.25
N LYS A 275 17.38 12.05 -40.16
CA LYS A 275 16.34 12.47 -41.11
C LYS A 275 16.86 13.19 -42.36
N SER A 276 18.15 13.52 -42.40
CA SER A 276 18.71 14.21 -43.55
C SER A 276 18.72 13.30 -44.79
N GLN A 277 18.49 13.88 -45.96
CA GLN A 277 18.54 13.15 -47.22
C GLN A 277 19.92 12.53 -47.48
N ASN A 278 20.98 13.18 -46.97
CA ASN A 278 22.35 12.69 -47.07
C ASN A 278 22.54 11.42 -46.24
N TYR A 279 22.04 11.38 -45.00
CA TYR A 279 22.15 10.18 -44.16
C TYR A 279 21.49 8.95 -44.77
N LYS A 280 20.31 9.12 -45.38
CA LYS A 280 19.63 8.04 -46.10
C LYS A 280 20.44 7.57 -47.32
N ARG A 281 20.98 8.51 -48.10
CA ARG A 281 21.82 8.19 -49.27
C ARG A 281 23.13 7.51 -48.87
N ASP A 282 23.79 7.98 -47.82
CA ASP A 282 25.04 7.42 -47.30
C ASP A 282 24.81 6.00 -46.78
N PHE A 283 23.68 5.76 -46.10
CA PHE A 283 23.25 4.43 -45.68
C PHE A 283 22.99 3.51 -46.87
N GLU A 284 22.22 3.96 -47.87
CA GLU A 284 21.93 3.20 -49.09
C GLU A 284 23.23 2.88 -49.86
N THR A 285 24.17 3.83 -49.94
CA THR A 285 25.47 3.66 -50.60
C THR A 285 26.34 2.63 -49.86
N GLU A 286 26.44 2.73 -48.53
CA GLU A 286 27.18 1.74 -47.73
C GLU A 286 26.52 0.35 -47.80
N GLN A 287 25.19 0.28 -47.91
CA GLN A 287 24.44 -0.96 -48.13
C GLN A 287 24.73 -1.58 -49.51
N GLU A 288 24.73 -0.77 -50.58
CA GLU A 288 25.13 -1.20 -51.93
C GLU A 288 26.58 -1.69 -51.96
N ASN A 289 27.49 -0.96 -51.31
CA ASN A 289 28.89 -1.36 -51.18
C ASN A 289 29.04 -2.70 -50.43
N LEU A 290 28.26 -2.92 -49.36
CA LEU A 290 28.25 -4.18 -48.64
C LEU A 290 27.73 -5.32 -49.52
N GLU A 291 26.66 -5.09 -50.28
CA GLU A 291 26.14 -6.09 -51.23
C GLU A 291 27.17 -6.42 -52.31
N GLN A 292 27.86 -5.42 -52.85
CA GLN A 292 28.94 -5.64 -53.82
C GLN A 292 30.10 -6.44 -53.21
N ALA A 293 30.59 -6.05 -52.03
CA ALA A 293 31.67 -6.77 -51.35
C ALA A 293 31.28 -8.24 -51.05
N ARG A 294 30.02 -8.49 -50.66
CA ARG A 294 29.49 -9.85 -50.48
C ARG A 294 29.45 -10.63 -51.80
N ARG A 295 29.09 -10.00 -52.91
CA ARG A 295 29.13 -10.63 -54.24
C ARG A 295 30.56 -10.95 -54.68
N GLU A 296 31.51 -10.06 -54.41
CA GLU A 296 32.93 -10.29 -54.70
C GLU A 296 33.48 -11.50 -53.92
N VAL A 297 33.18 -11.58 -52.61
CA VAL A 297 33.48 -12.77 -51.80
C VAL A 297 32.86 -14.03 -52.41
N TYR A 298 31.59 -13.99 -52.79
CA TYR A 298 30.90 -15.14 -53.39
C TYR A 298 31.51 -15.58 -54.73
N LEU A 299 31.81 -14.63 -55.63
CA LEU A 299 32.45 -14.93 -56.91
C LEU A 299 33.87 -15.49 -56.72
N TYR A 300 34.59 -15.00 -55.73
CA TYR A 300 35.89 -15.55 -55.34
C TYR A 300 35.75 -16.99 -54.85
N GLU A 301 34.79 -17.26 -53.95
CA GLU A 301 34.50 -18.61 -53.48
C GLU A 301 34.12 -19.56 -54.63
N CYS A 302 33.36 -19.10 -55.62
CA CYS A 302 33.02 -19.90 -56.81
C CYS A 302 34.26 -20.23 -57.65
N LYS A 303 35.15 -19.25 -57.86
CA LYS A 303 36.38 -19.43 -58.66
C LYS A 303 37.31 -20.49 -58.05
N TYR A 304 37.41 -20.54 -56.72
CA TYR A 304 38.24 -21.51 -56.00
C TYR A 304 37.48 -22.77 -55.58
N ASN A 305 36.26 -22.96 -56.11
CA ASN A 305 35.42 -24.13 -55.84
C ASN A 305 35.11 -24.35 -54.35
N ILE A 306 35.09 -23.26 -53.57
CA ILE A 306 34.76 -23.26 -52.13
C ILE A 306 33.25 -23.24 -51.92
N THR A 307 32.49 -22.61 -52.81
CA THR A 307 31.02 -22.52 -52.71
C THR A 307 30.35 -23.89 -52.59
N PRO A 308 30.66 -24.90 -53.44
CA PRO A 308 30.08 -26.24 -53.29
C PRO A 308 30.48 -26.92 -51.97
N LEU A 309 31.71 -26.70 -51.50
CA LEU A 309 32.18 -27.24 -50.21
C LEU A 309 31.41 -26.65 -49.03
N LYS A 310 31.14 -25.33 -49.07
CA LYS A 310 30.32 -24.63 -48.06
C LYS A 310 28.87 -25.08 -48.10
N GLU A 311 28.28 -25.23 -49.28
CA GLU A 311 26.90 -25.73 -49.45
C GLU A 311 26.75 -27.16 -48.92
N GLU A 312 27.71 -28.04 -49.22
CA GLU A 312 27.74 -29.40 -48.69
C GLU A 312 27.92 -29.40 -47.16
N PHE A 313 28.81 -28.56 -46.64
CA PHE A 313 29.03 -28.41 -45.20
C PHE A 313 27.77 -27.94 -44.48
N GLU A 314 27.09 -26.91 -44.99
CA GLU A 314 25.84 -26.41 -44.40
C GLU A 314 24.69 -27.41 -44.54
N LYS A 315 24.62 -28.18 -45.63
CA LYS A 315 23.64 -29.27 -45.77
C LYS A 315 23.81 -30.32 -44.65
N ILE A 316 25.04 -30.73 -44.37
CA ILE A 316 25.32 -31.66 -43.25
C ILE A 316 24.91 -31.03 -41.91
N LYS A 317 25.18 -29.73 -41.70
CA LYS A 317 24.78 -29.04 -40.46
C LYS A 317 23.27 -28.92 -40.30
N GLN A 318 22.54 -28.71 -41.40
CA GLN A 318 21.09 -28.60 -41.42
C GLN A 318 20.44 -29.95 -41.10
N GLU A 319 20.93 -31.04 -41.68
CA GLU A 319 20.48 -32.39 -41.33
C GLU A 319 20.72 -32.72 -39.84
N GLU A 320 21.85 -32.30 -39.26
CA GLU A 320 22.11 -32.46 -37.81
C GLU A 320 21.11 -31.66 -36.96
N LYS A 321 20.67 -30.49 -37.45
CA LYS A 321 19.67 -29.67 -36.76
C LYS A 321 18.30 -30.35 -36.80
N GLU A 322 17.89 -30.83 -37.97
CA GLU A 322 16.63 -31.57 -38.17
C GLU A 322 16.58 -32.86 -37.33
N ARG A 323 17.69 -33.62 -37.27
CA ARG A 323 17.83 -34.79 -36.38
C ARG A 323 17.72 -34.42 -34.90
N GLY A 324 18.27 -33.27 -34.52
CA GLY A 324 18.16 -32.73 -33.16
C GLY A 324 16.71 -32.38 -32.81
N GLU A 325 16.04 -31.65 -33.70
CA GLU A 325 14.65 -31.21 -33.52
C GLU A 325 13.71 -32.42 -33.40
N ALA A 326 13.89 -33.47 -34.20
CA ALA A 326 13.15 -34.73 -34.09
C ALA A 326 13.32 -35.44 -32.74
N LYS A 327 14.36 -35.11 -31.97
CA LYS A 327 14.66 -35.65 -30.63
C LYS A 327 14.49 -34.62 -29.51
N GLY A 328 13.86 -33.48 -29.77
CA GLY A 328 13.63 -32.41 -28.80
C GLY A 328 14.90 -31.64 -28.37
N LYS A 329 15.96 -31.67 -29.17
CA LYS A 329 17.22 -30.95 -28.95
C LYS A 329 17.44 -29.88 -30.02
N LYS A 330 18.24 -28.86 -29.74
CA LYS A 330 18.58 -27.82 -30.74
C LYS A 330 19.39 -28.37 -31.93
N ARG A 331 20.15 -29.46 -31.74
CA ARG A 331 21.01 -30.10 -32.75
C ARG A 331 21.49 -31.47 -32.28
N GLU A 332 21.64 -32.42 -33.19
CA GLU A 332 22.29 -33.72 -32.95
C GLU A 332 23.39 -33.96 -33.98
N TYR A 333 24.64 -33.99 -33.52
CA TYR A 333 25.83 -34.18 -34.37
C TYR A 333 25.97 -35.62 -34.88
N TYR A 334 26.51 -35.79 -36.09
CA TYR A 334 26.97 -37.12 -36.52
C TYR A 334 28.13 -37.59 -35.64
N LYS A 335 28.10 -38.84 -35.18
CA LYS A 335 29.18 -39.45 -34.40
C LYS A 335 30.01 -40.38 -35.27
N LYS A 336 31.31 -40.47 -34.98
CA LYS A 336 32.28 -41.35 -35.66
C LYS A 336 31.85 -42.82 -35.71
N GLU A 337 31.15 -43.28 -34.68
CA GLU A 337 30.67 -44.67 -34.56
C GLU A 337 29.33 -44.91 -35.27
N GLU A 338 28.49 -43.88 -35.43
CA GLU A 338 27.12 -44.00 -35.96
C GLU A 338 27.04 -43.74 -37.47
N ASN A 339 27.81 -42.76 -37.95
CA ASN A 339 27.91 -42.43 -39.37
C ASN A 339 29.30 -41.85 -39.66
N PRO A 340 30.32 -42.73 -39.82
CA PRO A 340 31.71 -42.30 -40.01
C PRO A 340 31.88 -41.45 -41.27
N GLU A 341 31.14 -41.75 -42.34
CA GLU A 341 31.22 -41.04 -43.63
C GLU A 341 30.88 -39.56 -43.49
N LYS A 342 29.69 -39.22 -42.98
CA LYS A 342 29.30 -37.82 -42.77
C LYS A 342 30.11 -37.12 -41.69
N PHE A 343 30.56 -37.85 -40.66
CA PHE A 343 31.43 -37.30 -39.62
C PHE A 343 32.79 -36.86 -40.18
N TYR A 344 33.48 -37.73 -40.92
CA TYR A 344 34.77 -37.42 -41.52
C TYR A 344 34.63 -36.40 -42.66
N ARG A 345 33.60 -36.52 -43.51
CA ARG A 345 33.35 -35.55 -44.58
C ARG A 345 33.13 -34.14 -44.04
N LYS A 346 32.38 -33.99 -42.93
CA LYS A 346 32.21 -32.69 -42.27
C LYS A 346 33.52 -32.13 -41.72
N GLN A 347 34.40 -32.97 -41.17
CA GLN A 347 35.71 -32.53 -40.68
C GLN A 347 36.64 -32.14 -41.84
N GLU A 348 36.63 -32.92 -42.92
CA GLU A 348 37.37 -32.64 -44.15
C GLU A 348 36.92 -31.31 -44.76
N LEU A 349 35.62 -31.15 -45.03
CA LEU A 349 35.04 -29.89 -45.54
C LEU A 349 35.40 -28.70 -44.65
N LYS A 350 35.32 -28.87 -43.32
CA LYS A 350 35.70 -27.83 -42.37
C LYS A 350 37.17 -27.46 -42.49
N ASN A 351 38.06 -28.45 -42.57
CA ASN A 351 39.50 -28.23 -42.68
C ASN A 351 39.85 -27.58 -44.02
N GLU A 352 39.27 -28.03 -45.13
CA GLU A 352 39.48 -27.46 -46.46
C GLU A 352 39.03 -25.99 -46.53
N ILE A 353 37.85 -25.69 -45.96
CA ILE A 353 37.35 -24.32 -45.86
C ILE A 353 38.30 -23.49 -44.97
N GLU A 354 38.63 -23.94 -43.75
CA GLU A 354 39.47 -23.21 -42.81
C GLU A 354 40.90 -22.99 -43.33
N GLU A 355 41.46 -23.97 -44.05
CA GLU A 355 42.77 -23.86 -44.69
C GLU A 355 42.76 -22.79 -45.78
N PHE A 356 41.72 -22.77 -46.62
CA PHE A 356 41.52 -21.72 -47.61
C PHE A 356 41.36 -20.34 -46.95
N GLU A 357 40.49 -20.22 -45.94
CA GLU A 357 40.26 -18.94 -45.24
C GLU A 357 41.53 -18.41 -44.56
N LYS A 358 42.45 -19.31 -44.16
CA LYS A 358 43.67 -18.95 -43.42
C LYS A 358 44.88 -18.74 -44.32
N ASN A 359 44.97 -19.40 -45.46
CA ASN A 359 46.17 -19.33 -46.31
C ASN A 359 46.01 -18.34 -47.47
N ASP A 360 44.79 -18.01 -47.85
CA ASP A 360 44.54 -17.04 -48.93
C ASP A 360 44.44 -15.60 -48.40
N ASN A 361 45.42 -14.76 -48.78
CA ASN A 361 45.49 -13.38 -48.34
C ASN A 361 44.45 -12.47 -49.02
N GLU A 362 44.04 -12.79 -50.24
CA GLU A 362 43.09 -12.01 -51.03
C GLU A 362 41.65 -12.25 -50.54
N TYR A 363 41.29 -13.50 -50.26
CA TYR A 363 40.04 -13.85 -49.60
C TYR A 363 39.90 -13.20 -48.21
N LYS A 364 40.97 -13.19 -47.41
CA LYS A 364 40.98 -12.46 -46.13
C LYS A 364 40.75 -10.97 -46.30
N ALA A 365 41.36 -10.35 -47.30
CA ALA A 365 41.17 -8.93 -47.57
C ALA A 365 39.70 -8.63 -47.93
N LEU A 366 39.08 -9.46 -48.76
CA LEU A 366 37.66 -9.36 -49.13
C LEU A 366 36.74 -9.54 -47.90
N LYS A 367 37.00 -10.54 -47.06
CA LYS A 367 36.22 -10.80 -45.84
C LYS A 367 36.38 -9.67 -44.81
N ASN A 368 37.58 -9.12 -44.66
CA ASN A 368 37.84 -7.95 -43.82
C ASN A 368 37.11 -6.70 -44.33
N ASN A 369 37.01 -6.52 -45.64
CA ASN A 369 36.23 -5.44 -46.24
C ASN A 369 34.74 -5.56 -45.89
N VAL A 370 34.18 -6.78 -46.00
CA VAL A 370 32.80 -7.05 -45.57
C VAL A 370 32.61 -6.73 -44.08
N TYR A 371 33.51 -7.18 -43.19
CA TYR A 371 33.42 -6.87 -41.76
C TYR A 371 33.52 -5.37 -41.46
N ALA A 372 34.37 -4.64 -42.20
CA ALA A 372 34.49 -3.20 -42.05
C ALA A 372 33.18 -2.49 -42.46
N LEU A 373 32.58 -2.88 -43.58
CA LEU A 373 31.30 -2.34 -44.08
C LEU A 373 30.13 -2.69 -43.14
N GLU A 374 30.07 -3.91 -42.63
CA GLU A 374 29.08 -4.32 -41.61
C GLU A 374 29.22 -3.48 -40.32
N GLY A 375 30.45 -3.20 -39.91
CA GLY A 375 30.74 -2.30 -38.79
C GLY A 375 30.25 -0.86 -39.03
N ARG A 376 30.43 -0.34 -40.25
CA ARG A 376 29.92 0.99 -40.64
C ARG A 376 28.41 1.04 -40.65
N ILE A 377 27.75 0.06 -41.25
CA ILE A 377 26.28 -0.03 -41.30
C ILE A 377 25.69 -0.13 -39.90
N LYS A 378 26.33 -0.88 -38.98
CA LYS A 378 25.88 -0.97 -37.59
C LYS A 378 25.91 0.37 -36.83
N ASN A 379 26.74 1.32 -37.28
CA ASN A 379 26.77 2.67 -36.70
C ASN A 379 25.60 3.54 -37.17
N PHE A 380 24.87 3.14 -38.22
CA PHE A 380 23.62 3.80 -38.59
C PHE A 380 22.51 3.35 -37.65
N GLN A 381 21.94 4.29 -36.89
CA GLN A 381 20.81 4.07 -35.98
C GLN A 381 19.56 4.74 -36.56
N GLN A 382 18.40 4.08 -36.48
CA GLN A 382 17.10 4.66 -36.82
C GLN A 382 16.16 4.57 -35.63
N GLY A 383 15.53 5.69 -35.28
CA GLY A 383 14.46 5.74 -34.28
C GLY A 383 14.91 5.77 -32.82
N GLY A 384 16.22 5.80 -32.56
CA GLY A 384 16.80 5.96 -31.23
C GLY A 384 18.22 6.54 -31.30
N THR A 385 18.74 6.99 -30.15
CA THR A 385 20.05 7.59 -30.02
C THR A 385 20.82 6.98 -28.84
N GLN A 386 22.15 7.08 -28.88
CA GLN A 386 23.00 6.69 -27.75
C GLN A 386 22.75 7.49 -26.46
N PHE A 387 22.06 8.64 -26.54
CA PHE A 387 21.80 9.53 -25.40
C PHE A 387 20.56 9.13 -24.60
N ASP A 388 19.65 8.32 -25.16
CA ASP A 388 18.38 7.93 -24.52
C ASP A 388 18.60 7.23 -23.17
N THR A 389 19.60 6.34 -23.10
CA THR A 389 19.96 5.64 -21.86
C THR A 389 20.45 6.62 -20.79
N SER A 390 21.34 7.55 -21.16
CA SER A 390 21.89 8.53 -20.22
C SER A 390 20.83 9.53 -19.73
N ILE A 391 19.91 9.94 -20.60
CA ILE A 391 18.76 10.79 -20.22
C ILE A 391 17.89 10.06 -19.18
N ASN A 392 17.53 8.80 -19.44
CA ASN A 392 16.75 7.98 -18.51
C ASN A 392 17.45 7.80 -17.16
N GLU A 393 18.76 7.58 -17.14
CA GLU A 393 19.54 7.49 -15.90
C GLU A 393 19.50 8.79 -15.09
N GLN A 394 19.59 9.95 -15.75
CA GLN A 394 19.46 11.24 -15.05
C GLN A 394 18.06 11.42 -14.47
N PHE A 395 17.00 11.08 -15.20
CA PHE A 395 15.62 11.17 -14.69
C PHE A 395 15.37 10.23 -13.50
N ASN A 396 15.93 9.03 -13.50
CA ASN A 396 15.86 8.11 -12.36
C ASN A 396 16.50 8.75 -11.11
N ARG A 397 17.71 9.31 -11.24
CA ARG A 397 18.41 9.97 -10.13
C ARG A 397 17.67 11.23 -9.63
N ILE A 398 17.11 12.03 -10.54
CA ILE A 398 16.27 13.19 -10.22
C ILE A 398 15.05 12.73 -9.41
N THR A 399 14.39 11.65 -9.84
CA THR A 399 13.20 11.10 -9.17
C THR A 399 13.51 10.59 -7.77
N GLU A 400 14.64 9.90 -7.58
CA GLU A 400 15.12 9.47 -6.25
C GLU A 400 15.32 10.66 -5.32
N GLN A 401 16.01 11.71 -5.78
CA GLN A 401 16.27 12.93 -5.00
C GLN A 401 14.99 13.67 -4.62
N LEU A 402 14.03 13.77 -5.55
CA LEU A 402 12.71 14.35 -5.29
C LEU A 402 11.91 13.54 -4.27
N ASN A 403 11.94 12.21 -4.37
CA ASN A 403 11.26 11.36 -3.40
C ASN A 403 11.89 11.48 -2.01
N ASP A 404 13.23 11.60 -1.92
CA ASP A 404 13.94 11.78 -0.65
C ASP A 404 13.56 13.12 0.02
N ILE A 405 13.56 14.23 -0.71
CA ILE A 405 13.17 15.53 -0.13
C ILE A 405 11.69 15.53 0.29
N VAL A 406 10.79 14.98 -0.52
CA VAL A 406 9.36 14.85 -0.16
C VAL A 406 9.20 14.02 1.12
N LYS A 407 9.91 12.89 1.21
CA LYS A 407 9.87 12.02 2.39
C LYS A 407 10.41 12.74 3.63
N LYS A 408 11.56 13.42 3.54
CA LYS A 408 12.16 14.19 4.64
C LYS A 408 11.23 15.30 5.11
N THR A 409 10.65 16.07 4.19
CA THR A 409 9.70 17.13 4.51
C THR A 409 8.45 16.59 5.22
N ASN A 410 7.83 15.53 4.69
CA ASN A 410 6.67 14.92 5.32
C ASN A 410 6.99 14.35 6.72
N ASN A 411 8.12 13.64 6.86
CA ASN A 411 8.53 13.08 8.14
C ASN A 411 8.80 14.16 9.20
N TYR A 412 9.37 15.30 8.80
CA TYR A 412 9.59 16.43 9.70
C TYR A 412 8.26 17.03 10.19
N PHE A 413 7.29 17.25 9.31
CA PHE A 413 6.00 17.79 9.74
C PHE A 413 5.23 16.80 10.62
N LEU A 414 5.28 15.50 10.28
CA LEU A 414 4.70 14.45 11.11
C LEU A 414 5.34 14.38 12.50
N SER A 415 6.67 14.47 12.59
CA SER A 415 7.36 14.47 13.89
C SER A 415 7.11 15.75 14.69
N LYS A 416 6.97 16.90 14.00
CA LYS A 416 6.55 18.17 14.61
C LYS A 416 5.16 18.05 15.25
N ASN A 417 4.21 17.44 14.55
CA ASN A 417 2.82 17.31 14.99
C ASN A 417 2.61 16.18 16.01
N ASN A 418 3.49 15.18 16.05
CA ASN A 418 3.38 14.04 16.95
C ASN A 418 4.21 14.20 18.24
N LYS A 419 4.41 15.44 18.70
CA LYS A 419 5.14 15.71 19.94
C LYS A 419 4.27 15.43 21.17
N ASP A 420 4.90 14.94 22.22
CA ASP A 420 4.30 14.69 23.55
C ASP A 420 3.64 15.92 24.20
N SER A 421 3.99 17.13 23.76
CA SER A 421 3.56 18.39 24.37
C SER A 421 2.14 18.83 23.99
N GLU A 422 1.63 18.38 22.83
CA GLU A 422 0.32 18.79 22.31
C GLU A 422 -0.44 17.58 21.79
N LEU A 423 -1.51 17.20 22.48
CA LEU A 423 -2.38 16.09 22.08
C LEU A 423 -3.59 16.62 21.29
N PRO A 424 -4.05 15.91 20.25
CA PRO A 424 -5.23 16.31 19.50
C PRO A 424 -6.48 16.25 20.39
N ASP A 425 -7.37 17.24 20.24
CA ASP A 425 -8.68 17.21 20.92
C ASP A 425 -9.60 16.16 20.28
N ILE A 426 -9.78 15.04 20.99
CA ILE A 426 -10.60 13.89 20.57
C ILE A 426 -11.96 13.84 21.27
N SER A 427 -12.49 14.97 21.74
CA SER A 427 -13.77 15.09 22.47
C SER A 427 -15.04 14.78 21.65
N ILE A 428 -14.97 13.81 20.72
CA ILE A 428 -16.03 13.38 19.82
C ILE A 428 -17.05 12.50 20.55
N LYS A 429 -18.26 13.00 20.81
CA LYS A 429 -19.32 12.20 21.46
C LYS A 429 -20.31 11.68 20.43
N ILE A 430 -20.67 10.42 20.57
CA ILE A 430 -21.65 9.72 19.72
C ILE A 430 -22.48 8.84 20.64
N ASP A 431 -23.80 8.79 20.41
CA ASP A 431 -24.70 7.89 21.13
C ASP A 431 -24.46 6.43 20.69
N LEU A 432 -23.59 5.75 21.44
CA LEU A 432 -23.21 4.36 21.21
C LEU A 432 -24.38 3.40 21.37
N ASP A 433 -25.33 3.69 22.27
CA ASP A 433 -26.50 2.83 22.49
C ASP A 433 -27.50 2.96 21.35
N SER A 434 -27.75 4.19 20.88
CA SER A 434 -28.54 4.41 19.67
C SER A 434 -27.92 3.71 18.46
N LEU A 435 -26.61 3.78 18.26
CA LEU A 435 -25.94 3.12 17.14
C LEU A 435 -25.97 1.59 17.28
N THR A 436 -25.83 1.07 18.50
CA THR A 436 -25.93 -0.37 18.79
C THR A 436 -27.34 -0.90 18.46
N ASN A 437 -28.38 -0.20 18.92
CA ASN A 437 -29.76 -0.59 18.64
C ASN A 437 -30.07 -0.50 17.13
N PHE A 438 -29.59 0.55 16.45
CA PHE A 438 -29.72 0.68 15.01
C PHE A 438 -29.15 -0.53 14.24
N TYR A 439 -27.97 -1.00 14.62
CA TYR A 439 -27.38 -2.20 14.01
C TYR A 439 -28.10 -3.49 14.40
N PHE A 440 -28.56 -3.61 15.64
CA PHE A 440 -29.31 -4.78 16.13
C PHE A 440 -30.63 -4.96 15.39
N GLU A 441 -31.38 -3.87 15.19
CA GLU A 441 -32.66 -3.83 14.46
C GLU A 441 -32.48 -4.03 12.95
N LYS A 442 -31.23 -4.10 12.45
CA LYS A 442 -30.87 -4.18 11.03
C LYS A 442 -31.52 -3.06 10.21
N ASN A 443 -31.65 -1.88 10.80
CA ASN A 443 -32.20 -0.73 10.11
C ASN A 443 -31.28 -0.33 8.93
N GLN A 444 -31.89 -0.02 7.79
CA GLN A 444 -31.19 0.33 6.54
C GLN A 444 -31.49 1.76 6.08
N SER A 445 -32.06 2.60 6.96
CA SER A 445 -32.28 4.02 6.72
C SER A 445 -31.25 4.89 7.44
N TYR A 446 -31.15 6.15 7.05
CA TYR A 446 -30.44 7.16 7.83
C TYR A 446 -30.97 7.23 9.27
N SER A 447 -30.07 7.44 10.24
CA SER A 447 -30.40 7.77 11.63
C SER A 447 -29.47 8.86 12.15
N ASN A 448 -29.96 9.67 13.10
CA ASN A 448 -29.16 10.69 13.76
C ASN A 448 -28.60 10.15 15.09
N PHE A 449 -27.29 10.02 15.19
CA PHE A 449 -26.60 9.47 16.37
C PHE A 449 -26.11 10.56 17.35
N SER A 450 -26.67 11.77 17.27
CA SER A 450 -26.38 12.91 18.16
C SER A 450 -24.88 13.23 18.27
N ILE A 451 -24.21 13.26 17.12
CA ILE A 451 -22.76 13.46 17.04
C ILE A 451 -22.38 14.88 17.52
N GLN A 452 -21.46 14.94 18.48
CA GLN A 452 -20.82 16.18 18.92
C GLN A 452 -19.36 16.15 18.47
N LEU A 453 -18.97 17.15 17.69
CA LEU A 453 -17.60 17.30 17.18
C LEU A 453 -16.73 18.08 18.18
N PRO A 454 -15.39 17.92 18.15
CA PRO A 454 -14.49 18.62 19.05
C PRO A 454 -14.56 20.13 18.83
N ASP A 455 -14.49 20.92 19.91
CA ASP A 455 -14.60 22.38 19.85
C ASP A 455 -13.53 22.97 18.93
N VAL A 456 -12.30 22.44 18.99
CA VAL A 456 -11.18 22.87 18.13
C VAL A 456 -11.48 22.72 16.63
N LEU A 457 -12.32 21.76 16.25
CA LEU A 457 -12.77 21.61 14.86
C LEU A 457 -13.96 22.53 14.59
N SER A 458 -14.97 22.50 15.45
CA SER A 458 -16.23 23.23 15.31
C SER A 458 -16.02 24.75 15.24
N ASP A 459 -15.09 25.29 16.02
CA ASP A 459 -14.78 26.72 16.06
C ASP A 459 -14.12 27.24 14.77
N LYS A 460 -13.57 26.34 13.94
CA LYS A 460 -12.85 26.69 12.71
C LYS A 460 -13.71 26.60 11.45
N ILE A 461 -14.95 26.12 11.56
CA ILE A 461 -15.83 25.90 10.41
C ILE A 461 -17.19 26.54 10.66
N SER A 462 -17.91 26.85 9.57
CA SER A 462 -19.22 27.46 9.62
C SER A 462 -20.30 26.49 10.14
N LYS A 463 -21.43 27.03 10.60
CA LYS A 463 -22.58 26.21 11.05
C LYS A 463 -23.10 25.27 9.96
N GLN A 464 -23.10 25.72 8.70
CA GLN A 464 -23.52 24.90 7.55
C GLN A 464 -22.55 23.74 7.30
N GLU A 465 -21.26 23.94 7.50
CA GLU A 465 -20.24 22.90 7.37
C GLU A 465 -20.32 21.88 8.52
N ILE A 466 -20.62 22.33 9.74
CA ILE A 466 -20.89 21.43 10.88
C ILE A 466 -22.10 20.54 10.58
N GLU A 467 -23.19 21.13 10.07
CA GLU A 467 -24.39 20.40 9.68
C GLU A 467 -24.09 19.37 8.57
N LEU A 468 -23.39 19.78 7.51
CA LEU A 468 -22.95 18.89 6.43
C LEU A 468 -22.12 17.72 6.98
N LEU A 469 -21.17 18.00 7.87
CA LEU A 469 -20.28 16.99 8.43
C LEU A 469 -21.03 16.00 9.34
N ASN A 470 -21.93 16.49 10.19
CA ASN A 470 -22.76 15.65 11.04
C ASN A 470 -23.68 14.74 10.21
N ILE A 471 -24.34 15.27 9.19
CA ILE A 471 -25.16 14.48 8.27
C ILE A 471 -24.32 13.43 7.53
N SER A 472 -23.12 13.81 7.11
CA SER A 472 -22.19 12.90 6.43
C SER A 472 -21.73 11.76 7.33
N LEU A 473 -21.36 12.05 8.58
CA LEU A 473 -20.98 11.04 9.57
C LEU A 473 -22.13 10.11 9.92
N ASN A 474 -23.33 10.66 10.17
CA ASN A 474 -24.55 9.87 10.41
C ASN A 474 -24.85 8.92 9.23
N SER A 475 -24.71 9.42 7.99
CA SER A 475 -24.90 8.60 6.79
C SER A 475 -23.86 7.49 6.68
N VAL A 476 -22.58 7.80 6.92
CA VAL A 476 -21.49 6.81 6.88
C VAL A 476 -21.66 5.74 7.96
N LEU A 477 -22.02 6.13 9.19
CA LEU A 477 -22.29 5.20 10.29
C LEU A 477 -23.56 4.36 10.05
N SER A 478 -24.51 4.85 9.26
CA SER A 478 -25.69 4.07 8.87
C SER A 478 -25.34 2.99 7.82
N PHE A 479 -24.30 3.22 7.01
CA PHE A 479 -23.87 2.32 5.93
C PHE A 479 -22.35 2.00 5.98
N PRO A 480 -21.86 1.38 7.06
CA PRO A 480 -20.44 1.04 7.18
C PRO A 480 -20.06 -0.10 6.21
N GLN A 481 -18.77 -0.23 5.91
CA GLN A 481 -18.22 -1.26 5.02
C GLN A 481 -18.56 -2.70 5.47
N GLY A 482 -18.52 -2.95 6.79
CA GLY A 482 -18.56 -4.31 7.32
C GLY A 482 -17.20 -5.00 7.22
N ARG A 483 -17.15 -6.23 6.70
CA ARG A 483 -15.90 -7.00 6.60
C ARG A 483 -14.98 -6.41 5.54
N LEU A 484 -13.67 -6.54 5.74
CA LEU A 484 -12.67 -6.07 4.78
C LEU A 484 -12.95 -6.65 3.39
N GLY A 485 -12.90 -5.78 2.36
CA GLY A 485 -13.19 -6.16 0.98
C GLY A 485 -14.66 -6.02 0.56
N ASN A 486 -15.59 -5.79 1.48
CA ASN A 486 -17.01 -5.52 1.16
C ASN A 486 -17.24 -4.09 0.65
N TYR A 487 -16.50 -3.71 -0.40
CA TYR A 487 -16.76 -2.47 -1.12
C TYR A 487 -17.93 -2.69 -2.08
N SER A 488 -18.97 -1.85 -2.03
CA SER A 488 -19.96 -1.78 -3.08
C SER A 488 -20.19 -0.33 -3.51
N GLU A 489 -20.21 -0.13 -4.82
CA GLU A 489 -20.53 1.18 -5.41
C GLU A 489 -21.94 1.62 -5.03
N GLU A 490 -22.86 0.66 -4.89
CA GLU A 490 -24.23 0.89 -4.42
C GLU A 490 -24.27 1.50 -3.01
N ASN A 491 -23.48 1.00 -2.07
CA ASN A 491 -23.41 1.57 -0.73
C ASN A 491 -22.89 3.01 -0.75
N VAL A 492 -21.89 3.29 -1.59
CA VAL A 492 -21.35 4.65 -1.73
C VAL A 492 -22.41 5.60 -2.31
N LEU A 493 -23.13 5.18 -3.35
CA LEU A 493 -24.24 5.94 -3.91
C LEU A 493 -25.36 6.14 -2.90
N LYS A 494 -25.64 5.14 -2.05
CA LYS A 494 -26.61 5.24 -0.96
C LYS A 494 -26.19 6.28 0.08
N ILE A 495 -24.92 6.27 0.50
CA ILE A 495 -24.37 7.30 1.41
C ILE A 495 -24.55 8.70 0.80
N ILE A 496 -24.17 8.89 -0.47
CA ILE A 496 -24.32 10.19 -1.16
C ILE A 496 -25.78 10.63 -1.19
N ALA A 497 -26.69 9.71 -1.54
CA ALA A 497 -28.11 9.99 -1.60
C ALA A 497 -28.69 10.36 -0.24
N GLU A 498 -28.32 9.66 0.83
CA GLU A 498 -28.80 9.97 2.19
C GLU A 498 -28.26 11.31 2.71
N ILE A 499 -27.01 11.67 2.41
CA ILE A 499 -26.48 13.01 2.68
C ILE A 499 -27.33 14.05 1.96
N GLY A 500 -27.54 13.87 0.65
CA GLY A 500 -28.30 14.80 -0.17
C GLY A 500 -29.78 14.94 0.23
N LYS A 501 -30.40 13.90 0.81
CA LYS A 501 -31.79 13.96 1.30
C LYS A 501 -31.93 14.78 2.58
N HIS A 502 -30.96 14.65 3.49
CA HIS A 502 -31.03 15.26 4.82
C HIS A 502 -30.40 16.65 4.89
N LEU A 503 -29.62 17.05 3.88
CA LEU A 503 -29.04 18.38 3.81
C LEU A 503 -30.10 19.42 3.39
N PRO A 504 -30.17 20.59 4.04
CA PRO A 504 -31.05 21.68 3.61
C PRO A 504 -30.63 22.20 2.22
N ASP A 505 -31.60 22.76 1.49
CA ASP A 505 -31.32 23.32 0.16
C ASP A 505 -30.29 24.46 0.27
N SER A 506 -29.16 24.25 -0.39
CA SER A 506 -27.96 25.07 -0.29
C SER A 506 -27.02 24.79 -1.47
N ASP A 507 -26.03 25.65 -1.68
CA ASP A 507 -25.00 25.43 -2.72
C ASP A 507 -24.20 24.14 -2.45
N LEU A 508 -24.01 23.77 -1.18
CA LEU A 508 -23.38 22.50 -0.78
C LEU A 508 -24.20 21.30 -1.27
N LYS A 509 -25.53 21.35 -1.13
CA LYS A 509 -26.44 20.32 -1.63
C LYS A 509 -26.44 20.23 -3.15
N ASN A 510 -26.45 21.37 -3.84
CA ASN A 510 -26.40 21.41 -5.30
C ASN A 510 -25.10 20.81 -5.84
N THR A 511 -23.97 21.16 -5.24
CA THR A 511 -22.67 20.56 -5.61
C THR A 511 -22.63 19.05 -5.38
N LEU A 512 -23.22 18.55 -4.28
CA LEU A 512 -23.36 17.10 -4.04
C LEU A 512 -24.27 16.42 -5.06
N ARG A 513 -25.35 17.07 -5.48
CA ARG A 513 -26.25 16.56 -6.54
C ARG A 513 -25.50 16.47 -7.87
N GLU A 514 -24.73 17.48 -8.25
CA GLU A 514 -23.88 17.45 -9.45
C GLU A 514 -22.87 16.31 -9.38
N TYR A 515 -22.20 16.14 -8.24
CA TYR A 515 -21.28 15.04 -8.02
C TYR A 515 -21.97 13.66 -8.14
N TYR A 516 -23.19 13.51 -7.60
CA TYR A 516 -23.97 12.29 -7.75
C TYR A 516 -24.32 12.00 -9.21
N LEU A 517 -24.72 13.01 -9.98
CA LEU A 517 -25.00 12.88 -11.42
C LEU A 517 -23.75 12.49 -12.19
N TYR A 518 -22.60 13.10 -11.87
CA TYR A 518 -21.31 12.75 -12.46
C TYR A 518 -20.94 11.29 -12.19
N ARG A 519 -21.06 10.87 -10.93
CA ARG A 519 -20.74 9.50 -10.53
C ARG A 519 -21.66 8.45 -11.13
N THR A 520 -22.89 8.82 -11.47
CA THR A 520 -23.88 7.95 -12.14
C THR A 520 -23.84 8.07 -13.66
N ALA A 521 -22.83 8.75 -14.23
CA ALA A 521 -22.68 8.98 -15.67
C ALA A 521 -23.90 9.67 -16.32
N LYS A 522 -24.64 10.48 -15.55
CA LYS A 522 -25.73 11.32 -16.03
C LYS A 522 -25.28 12.73 -16.43
N SER A 523 -24.06 13.11 -16.05
CA SER A 523 -23.39 14.35 -16.42
C SER A 523 -21.90 14.07 -16.60
N ASP A 524 -21.28 14.59 -17.66
CA ASP A 524 -19.83 14.50 -17.85
C ASP A 524 -19.07 15.63 -17.16
N ASN A 525 -19.79 16.68 -16.74
CA ASN A 525 -19.19 17.87 -16.13
C ASN A 525 -19.41 17.86 -14.61
N PHE A 526 -18.31 17.92 -13.86
CA PHE A 526 -18.30 18.14 -12.42
C PHE A 526 -17.20 19.14 -12.06
N VAL A 527 -17.60 20.25 -11.43
CA VAL A 527 -16.66 21.23 -10.88
C VAL A 527 -16.32 20.85 -9.46
N PHE A 528 -15.03 20.59 -9.22
CA PHE A 528 -14.57 20.21 -7.89
C PHE A 528 -14.73 21.38 -6.90
N PRO A 529 -15.30 21.16 -5.70
CA PRO A 529 -15.61 22.23 -4.76
C PRO A 529 -14.36 22.92 -4.21
N VAL A 530 -14.49 24.22 -3.93
CA VAL A 530 -13.47 25.03 -3.22
C VAL A 530 -13.62 24.89 -1.70
N ASN A 531 -14.83 24.59 -1.20
CA ASN A 531 -15.08 24.39 0.22
C ASN A 531 -14.33 23.16 0.74
N ASP A 532 -13.44 23.34 1.74
CA ASP A 532 -12.54 22.29 2.24
C ASP A 532 -13.28 21.08 2.86
N ILE A 533 -14.40 21.32 3.56
CA ILE A 533 -15.19 20.25 4.20
C ILE A 533 -15.88 19.40 3.14
N LEU A 534 -16.56 20.04 2.19
CA LEU A 534 -17.20 19.35 1.08
C LEU A 534 -16.18 18.64 0.18
N ALA A 535 -15.06 19.29 -0.12
CA ALA A 535 -13.95 18.68 -0.85
C ALA A 535 -13.43 17.42 -0.14
N SER A 536 -13.26 17.46 1.19
CA SER A 536 -12.84 16.31 1.99
C SER A 536 -13.83 15.15 1.92
N ILE A 537 -15.13 15.46 2.02
CA ILE A 537 -16.22 14.46 1.89
C ILE A 537 -16.20 13.83 0.49
N ILE A 538 -16.13 14.65 -0.57
CA ILE A 538 -16.09 14.15 -1.94
C ILE A 538 -14.83 13.31 -2.20
N ILE A 539 -13.66 13.73 -1.71
CA ILE A 539 -12.43 12.94 -1.86
C ILE A 539 -12.54 11.59 -1.15
N PHE A 540 -13.06 11.57 0.09
CA PHE A 540 -13.37 10.34 0.80
C PHE A 540 -14.27 9.44 -0.07
N LEU A 541 -15.38 9.96 -0.57
CA LEU A 541 -16.31 9.21 -1.40
C LEU A 541 -15.65 8.74 -2.70
N MET A 542 -14.79 9.53 -3.34
CA MET A 542 -14.11 9.15 -4.58
C MET A 542 -13.04 8.07 -4.39
N LYS A 543 -12.36 8.06 -3.23
CA LYS A 543 -11.14 7.27 -2.99
C LYS A 543 -11.21 6.38 -1.74
N LEU A 544 -12.41 6.02 -1.28
CA LEU A 544 -12.62 5.23 -0.06
C LEU A 544 -11.93 3.85 -0.04
N GLN A 545 -11.46 3.35 -1.18
CA GLN A 545 -10.75 2.06 -1.26
C GLN A 545 -9.36 2.09 -0.62
N GLY A 546 -8.75 3.28 -0.45
CA GLY A 546 -7.40 3.35 0.11
C GLY A 546 -7.03 4.73 0.66
N HIS A 547 -6.59 4.75 1.92
CA HIS A 547 -6.18 5.97 2.61
C HIS A 547 -5.03 6.71 1.90
N ASP A 548 -4.11 6.00 1.25
CA ASP A 548 -3.04 6.60 0.45
C ASP A 548 -3.57 7.40 -0.75
N GLN A 549 -4.65 6.91 -1.38
CA GLN A 549 -5.28 7.62 -2.50
C GLN A 549 -6.04 8.85 -2.02
N ILE A 550 -6.72 8.75 -0.86
CA ILE A 550 -7.34 9.90 -0.19
C ILE A 550 -6.28 10.96 0.09
N ASN A 551 -5.15 10.60 0.71
CA ASN A 551 -4.08 11.54 1.04
C ASN A 551 -3.49 12.22 -0.21
N LYS A 552 -3.18 11.43 -1.25
CA LYS A 552 -2.65 11.96 -2.53
C LYS A 552 -3.61 12.98 -3.15
N MET A 553 -4.92 12.70 -3.11
CA MET A 553 -5.91 13.59 -3.70
C MET A 553 -6.14 14.85 -2.84
N LEU A 554 -6.13 14.74 -1.50
CA LEU A 554 -6.15 15.90 -0.60
C LEU A 554 -4.97 16.85 -0.89
N ILE A 555 -3.77 16.29 -1.06
CA ILE A 555 -2.56 17.08 -1.40
C ILE A 555 -2.70 17.72 -2.79
N ALA A 556 -3.10 16.94 -3.80
CA ALA A 556 -3.23 17.42 -5.18
C ALA A 556 -4.29 18.52 -5.34
N LYS A 557 -5.36 18.48 -4.54
CA LYS A 557 -6.41 19.50 -4.49
C LYS A 557 -6.18 20.60 -3.45
N SER A 558 -5.03 20.56 -2.76
CA SER A 558 -4.65 21.54 -1.74
C SER A 558 -5.67 21.69 -0.60
N VAL A 559 -6.37 20.62 -0.26
CA VAL A 559 -7.36 20.59 0.83
C VAL A 559 -6.63 20.56 2.17
N LYS A 560 -6.95 21.53 3.05
CA LYS A 560 -6.21 21.74 4.31
C LYS A 560 -6.58 20.71 5.38
N ASN A 561 -7.88 20.43 5.54
CA ASN A 561 -8.38 19.65 6.67
C ASN A 561 -8.44 18.14 6.40
N LYS A 562 -7.29 17.46 6.53
CA LYS A 562 -7.21 16.00 6.34
C LYS A 562 -7.99 15.22 7.38
N LYS A 563 -8.23 15.80 8.57
CA LYS A 563 -8.97 15.19 9.68
C LYS A 563 -10.35 14.73 9.25
N VAL A 564 -11.04 15.52 8.44
CA VAL A 564 -12.42 15.25 8.01
C VAL A 564 -12.50 14.01 7.13
N ALA A 565 -11.66 13.95 6.08
CA ALA A 565 -11.65 12.81 5.16
C ALA A 565 -11.25 11.51 5.87
N PHE A 566 -10.25 11.57 6.76
CA PHE A 566 -9.81 10.39 7.49
C PHE A 566 -10.74 9.97 8.63
N MET A 567 -11.44 10.92 9.26
CA MET A 567 -12.50 10.62 10.22
C MET A 567 -13.65 9.85 9.54
N LEU A 568 -14.10 10.28 8.36
CA LEU A 568 -15.11 9.57 7.56
C LEU A 568 -14.60 8.20 7.11
N TYR A 569 -13.36 8.11 6.63
CA TYR A 569 -12.74 6.84 6.27
C TYR A 569 -12.69 5.85 7.45
N GLY A 570 -12.31 6.34 8.63
CA GLY A 570 -12.29 5.55 9.86
C GLY A 570 -13.68 5.09 10.31
N ALA A 571 -14.68 5.96 10.21
CA ALA A 571 -16.07 5.65 10.54
C ALA A 571 -16.72 4.65 9.57
N TYR A 572 -16.30 4.65 8.30
CA TYR A 572 -16.77 3.72 7.29
C TYR A 572 -16.12 2.33 7.44
N THR A 573 -14.80 2.33 7.64
CA THR A 573 -13.96 1.13 7.62
C THR A 573 -14.00 0.37 8.96
N GLY A 574 -13.99 1.13 10.06
CA GLY A 574 -13.88 0.62 11.42
C GLY A 574 -12.44 0.28 11.81
N PHE A 575 -12.13 0.35 13.11
CA PHE A 575 -10.76 0.23 13.61
C PHE A 575 -10.07 -1.07 13.17
N ALA A 576 -10.76 -2.20 13.29
CA ALA A 576 -10.22 -3.51 12.94
C ALA A 576 -9.66 -3.59 11.51
N ASN A 577 -10.34 -2.95 10.55
CA ASN A 577 -10.00 -2.99 9.15
C ASN A 577 -9.00 -1.87 8.74
N LEU A 578 -8.65 -0.94 9.66
CA LEU A 578 -7.60 0.04 9.37
C LEU A 578 -6.25 -0.65 9.23
N PRO A 579 -5.50 -0.41 8.14
CA PRO A 579 -4.21 -1.06 7.95
C PRO A 579 -3.14 -0.45 8.84
N LYS A 580 -2.13 -1.25 9.17
CA LYS A 580 -0.95 -0.84 9.93
C LYS A 580 -0.29 0.41 9.33
N THR A 581 -0.16 0.48 8.00
CA THR A 581 0.40 1.65 7.30
C THR A 581 -0.35 2.96 7.59
N PHE A 582 -1.63 2.90 7.95
CA PHE A 582 -2.42 4.05 8.35
C PHE A 582 -2.22 4.41 9.84
N THR A 583 -2.20 3.41 10.72
CA THR A 583 -2.14 3.60 12.18
C THR A 583 -0.73 3.72 12.76
N ASN A 584 0.32 3.43 11.98
CA ASN A 584 1.72 3.46 12.44
C ASN A 584 2.15 4.81 13.00
N LEU A 585 1.55 5.91 12.53
CA LEU A 585 1.78 7.25 13.10
C LEU A 585 1.47 7.32 14.59
N ILE A 586 0.66 6.40 15.11
CA ILE A 586 0.32 6.31 16.54
C ILE A 586 1.10 5.17 17.19
N PHE A 587 1.01 3.95 16.67
CA PHE A 587 1.53 2.74 17.34
C PHE A 587 3.04 2.51 17.20
N ASP A 588 3.64 2.99 16.11
CA ASP A 588 5.09 2.90 15.90
C ASP A 588 5.79 4.19 16.33
N SER A 589 5.04 5.16 16.87
CA SER A 589 5.60 6.40 17.42
C SER A 589 6.08 6.21 18.86
N GLU A 590 7.09 7.01 19.24
CA GLU A 590 7.58 7.08 20.63
C GLU A 590 6.61 7.83 21.57
N ASN A 591 5.54 8.42 21.03
CA ASN A 591 4.54 9.18 21.78
C ASN A 591 3.58 8.25 22.54
N HIS A 592 4.08 7.64 23.61
CA HIS A 592 3.29 6.76 24.48
C HIS A 592 2.15 7.51 25.20
N LYS A 593 2.28 8.83 25.41
CA LYS A 593 1.23 9.66 25.99
C LYS A 593 0.00 9.71 25.11
N LEU A 594 0.16 9.86 23.80
CA LEU A 594 -0.94 9.85 22.83
C LEU A 594 -1.68 8.51 22.87
N GLN A 595 -0.94 7.40 22.88
CA GLN A 595 -1.54 6.05 22.96
C GLN A 595 -2.39 5.89 24.23
N TYR A 596 -1.84 6.32 25.39
CA TYR A 596 -2.55 6.26 26.67
C TYR A 596 -3.76 7.20 26.73
N PHE A 597 -3.65 8.39 26.14
CA PHE A 597 -4.73 9.37 26.06
C PHE A 597 -5.92 8.82 25.26
N ILE A 598 -5.67 8.22 24.09
CA ILE A 598 -6.72 7.60 23.27
C ILE A 598 -7.37 6.44 24.03
N ASP A 599 -6.58 5.56 24.66
CA ASP A 599 -7.12 4.43 25.44
C ASP A 599 -8.02 4.92 26.57
N ASN A 600 -7.56 5.87 27.37
CA ASN A 600 -8.36 6.40 28.46
C ASN A 600 -9.65 7.04 27.96
N TYR A 601 -9.60 7.78 26.85
CA TYR A 601 -10.79 8.36 26.26
C TYR A 601 -11.80 7.28 25.86
N LEU A 602 -11.37 6.26 25.11
CA LEU A 602 -12.24 5.17 24.67
C LEU A 602 -12.83 4.40 25.86
N PHE A 603 -12.00 4.03 26.84
CA PHE A 603 -12.45 3.24 27.99
C PHE A 603 -13.37 4.02 28.93
N ASN A 604 -13.06 5.29 29.22
CA ASN A 604 -13.85 6.07 30.17
C ASN A 604 -15.17 6.57 29.54
N THR A 605 -15.19 6.83 28.24
CA THR A 605 -16.36 7.42 27.56
C THR A 605 -17.30 6.37 26.96
N LEU A 606 -16.75 5.29 26.40
CA LEU A 606 -17.53 4.33 25.59
C LEU A 606 -17.72 2.96 26.26
N ILE A 607 -16.82 2.53 27.14
CA ILE A 607 -16.85 1.20 27.76
C ILE A 607 -17.38 1.26 29.20
N LYS A 608 -16.81 2.12 30.06
CA LYS A 608 -17.20 2.24 31.48
C LYS A 608 -18.55 2.92 31.72
N SER A 609 -19.14 3.56 30.72
CA SER A 609 -20.51 4.08 30.83
C SER A 609 -21.57 2.99 31.04
N LYS A 610 -21.19 1.70 30.98
CA LYS A 610 -22.06 0.54 31.21
C LYS A 610 -21.69 -0.35 32.40
N SER A 611 -20.63 -0.06 33.17
CA SER A 611 -20.22 -0.90 34.32
C SER A 611 -20.85 -0.47 35.62
#